data_AF-A0A7C1A8L5-F1
#
_entry.id   AF-A0A7C1A8L5-F1
#
_cell.length_a   1.000
_cell.length_b   1.000
_cell.length_c   1.000
_cell.angle_alpha   90.00
_cell.angle_beta   90.00
_cell.angle_gamma   90.00
#
_symmetry.space_group_name_H-M   'P 1'
#
loop_
_entity.id
_entity.type
_entity.pdbx_description
1 polymer ?
#
loop_
_entity_poly.entity_id
_entity_poly.type
_entity_poly.pdbx_seq_one_letter_code
_entity_poly.pdbx_strand_id
1 'polypeptide(L)'
;MQWLRVRRTLLVFPLVFVWLLSTAFPALSVTKAERDAACSDSRAAQQRLDDARVRANDAENHYDAVNQELEEVALRVFQFRERIDDKTAVIAEIRDNVMDRAVEMYMNGGSPGTEAVLFATSVDAALTGQEFLSVVTAEDISSIDQLGALKRDLERIRNDWQAEQARLTALGRQAAAAAEQMNSIMEDQAAASAELSAKCRKIDLKYRQEQARAAALAAARRKGAAGGVPASATPGFICPMD
;
A
#
# COMPACT_ATOMS: atom_id res chain seq x y z
N MET A 1 24.93 -4.01 -75.21
CA MET A 1 26.35 -4.34 -74.98
C MET A 1 26.52 -4.45 -73.46
N GLN A 2 26.44 -5.63 -72.84
CA GLN A 2 27.49 -6.67 -72.76
C GLN A 2 28.84 -6.01 -72.45
N TRP A 3 29.54 -6.31 -71.36
CA TRP A 3 30.19 -7.58 -71.01
C TRP A 3 30.42 -7.62 -69.47
N LEU A 4 29.92 -8.63 -68.74
CA LEU A 4 30.61 -9.88 -68.32
C LEU A 4 31.75 -9.62 -67.30
N ARG A 5 31.63 -9.94 -66.00
CA ARG A 5 31.44 -11.23 -65.28
C ARG A 5 32.75 -11.68 -64.62
N VAL A 6 32.64 -11.94 -63.30
CA VAL A 6 33.19 -13.10 -62.57
C VAL A 6 34.68 -13.10 -62.21
N ARG A 7 34.98 -13.11 -60.90
CA ARG A 7 35.60 -14.29 -60.29
C ARG A 7 35.33 -14.41 -58.77
N ARG A 8 34.66 -15.52 -58.46
CA ARG A 8 34.41 -16.15 -57.15
C ARG A 8 35.61 -17.07 -56.87
N THR A 9 36.23 -16.97 -55.70
CA THR A 9 36.97 -18.05 -54.98
C THR A 9 37.43 -17.47 -53.63
N LEU A 10 36.75 -17.77 -52.51
CA LEU A 10 37.06 -18.87 -51.57
C LEU A 10 38.50 -18.84 -51.02
N LEU A 11 38.64 -18.55 -49.72
CA LEU A 11 39.68 -18.98 -48.74
C LEU A 11 39.36 -18.25 -47.41
N VAL A 12 38.55 -18.82 -46.51
CA VAL A 12 38.97 -19.62 -45.33
C VAL A 12 40.00 -18.91 -44.44
N PHE A 13 39.51 -18.46 -43.27
CA PHE A 13 40.14 -18.15 -41.97
C PHE A 13 41.46 -18.92 -41.67
N PRO A 14 42.35 -18.54 -40.72
CA PRO A 14 42.24 -17.53 -39.66
C PRO A 14 43.52 -16.69 -39.40
N LEU A 15 43.41 -15.45 -38.89
CA LEU A 15 44.51 -14.84 -38.12
C LEU A 15 43.95 -13.98 -37.00
N VAL A 16 43.95 -14.60 -35.83
CA VAL A 16 43.79 -14.03 -34.50
C VAL A 16 44.77 -12.86 -34.33
N PHE A 17 44.47 -11.94 -33.41
CA PHE A 17 45.43 -11.02 -32.78
C PHE A 17 45.62 -9.64 -33.41
N VAL A 18 44.58 -8.79 -33.40
CA VAL A 18 44.79 -7.34 -33.38
C VAL A 18 43.80 -6.66 -32.41
N TRP A 19 44.33 -6.32 -31.24
CA TRP A 19 43.99 -5.16 -30.41
C TRP A 19 42.63 -5.09 -29.71
N LEU A 20 42.53 -5.91 -28.66
CA LEU A 20 42.03 -5.47 -27.35
C LEU A 20 42.82 -4.22 -26.88
N LEU A 21 42.34 -3.03 -27.23
CA LEU A 21 42.69 -1.77 -26.57
C LEU A 21 41.51 -0.81 -26.62
N SER A 22 40.36 -1.30 -26.15
CA SER A 22 39.30 -0.43 -25.63
C SER A 22 39.63 -0.13 -24.17
N THR A 23 40.41 0.93 -23.99
CA THR A 23 40.57 1.77 -22.80
C THR A 23 39.73 1.35 -21.59
N ALA A 24 40.36 0.60 -20.68
CA ALA A 24 40.02 0.66 -19.27
C ALA A 24 40.35 2.08 -18.78
N PHE A 25 39.40 3.00 -18.90
CA PHE A 25 39.42 4.17 -18.03
C PHE A 25 39.37 3.64 -16.59
N PRO A 26 40.32 3.99 -15.71
CA PRO A 26 40.10 3.73 -14.30
C PRO A 26 38.82 4.47 -13.95
N ALA A 27 37.79 3.72 -13.57
CA ALA A 27 36.66 4.27 -12.84
C ALA A 27 37.25 4.73 -11.50
N LEU A 28 37.84 5.93 -11.48
CA LEU A 28 38.27 6.60 -10.26
C LEU A 28 37.00 6.92 -9.50
N SER A 29 36.54 5.96 -8.69
CA SER A 29 35.45 6.16 -7.76
C SER A 29 35.92 7.16 -6.71
N VAL A 30 35.25 8.30 -6.62
CA VAL A 30 35.47 9.27 -5.55
C VAL A 30 35.25 8.55 -4.23
N THR A 31 36.28 8.50 -3.40
CA THR A 31 36.17 7.87 -2.08
C THR A 31 35.62 8.85 -1.05
N LYS A 32 35.06 8.33 0.06
CA LYS A 32 34.62 9.18 1.18
C LYS A 32 35.77 10.06 1.70
N ALA A 33 36.98 9.51 1.80
CA ALA A 33 38.16 10.25 2.24
C ALA A 33 38.54 11.40 1.28
N GLU A 34 38.43 11.17 -0.03
CA GLU A 34 38.69 12.20 -1.04
C GLU A 34 37.65 13.34 -0.99
N ARG A 35 36.38 12.99 -0.77
CA ARG A 35 35.30 13.95 -0.55
C ARG A 35 35.52 14.77 0.72
N ASP A 36 35.83 14.12 1.85
CA ASP A 36 36.03 14.79 3.14
C ASP A 36 37.27 15.70 3.13
N ALA A 37 38.31 15.33 2.37
CA ALA A 37 39.47 16.19 2.12
C ALA A 37 39.11 17.37 1.20
N ALA A 38 38.28 17.17 0.17
CA ALA A 38 37.82 18.24 -0.71
C ALA A 38 36.84 19.22 -0.03
N CYS A 39 36.18 18.77 1.03
CA CYS A 39 35.20 19.52 1.82
C CYS A 39 35.76 20.04 3.16
N SER A 40 37.08 19.98 3.39
CA SER A 40 37.72 20.45 4.63
C SER A 40 37.27 21.86 5.04
N ASP A 41 37.16 22.75 4.06
CA ASP A 41 36.91 24.18 4.26
C ASP A 41 35.43 24.49 4.56
N SER A 42 34.54 23.51 4.36
CA SER A 42 33.10 23.62 4.64
C SER A 42 32.58 22.41 5.41
N ARG A 43 33.39 21.85 6.31
CA ARG A 43 33.10 20.59 7.04
C ARG A 43 31.80 20.65 7.86
N ALA A 44 31.54 21.77 8.54
CA ALA A 44 30.32 21.92 9.33
C ALA A 44 29.05 21.94 8.47
N ALA A 45 29.09 22.58 7.30
CA ALA A 45 28.00 22.57 6.33
C ALA A 45 27.83 21.17 5.70
N GLN A 46 28.93 20.47 5.42
CA GLN A 46 28.90 19.08 4.93
C GLN A 46 28.26 18.13 5.95
N GLN A 47 28.61 18.24 7.23
CA GLN A 47 28.01 17.45 8.31
C GLN A 47 26.52 17.72 8.43
N ARG A 48 26.09 18.99 8.48
CA ARG A 48 24.66 19.34 8.51
C ARG A 48 23.89 18.79 7.31
N LEU A 49 24.49 18.84 6.12
CA LEU A 49 23.86 18.30 4.92
C LEU A 49 23.75 16.77 4.96
N ASP A 50 24.78 16.06 5.45
CA ASP A 50 24.73 14.61 5.59
C ASP A 50 23.71 14.20 6.66
N ASP A 51 23.65 14.90 7.80
CA ASP A 51 22.65 14.66 8.84
C ASP A 51 21.23 14.93 8.32
N ALA A 52 21.04 16.03 7.58
CA ALA A 52 19.76 16.36 6.95
C ALA A 52 19.33 15.33 5.88
N ARG A 53 20.28 14.67 5.22
CA ARG A 53 19.99 13.56 4.28
C ARG A 53 19.57 12.29 5.01
N VAL A 54 20.22 11.96 6.12
CA VAL A 54 19.79 10.83 6.97
C VAL A 54 18.37 11.07 7.48
N ARG A 55 18.11 12.27 8.04
CA ARG A 55 16.76 12.65 8.47
C ARG A 55 15.73 12.61 7.34
N ALA A 56 16.11 13.01 6.12
CA ALA A 56 15.20 12.94 4.97
C ALA A 56 14.84 11.49 4.62
N ASN A 57 15.81 10.59 4.57
CA ASN A 57 15.53 9.17 4.29
C ASN A 57 14.64 8.56 5.37
N ASP A 58 14.88 8.88 6.65
CA ASP A 58 14.05 8.40 7.76
C ASP A 58 12.63 8.98 7.68
N ALA A 59 12.50 10.27 7.36
CA ALA A 59 11.22 10.94 7.17
C ALA A 59 10.43 10.41 5.96
N GLU A 60 11.11 10.10 4.85
CA GLU A 60 10.51 9.47 3.66
C GLU A 60 9.96 8.08 4.01
N ASN A 61 10.77 7.24 4.67
CA ASN A 61 10.30 5.92 5.13
C ASN A 61 9.11 6.03 6.08
N HIS A 62 9.12 7.01 6.98
CA HIS A 62 8.01 7.24 7.90
C HIS A 62 6.75 7.72 7.16
N TYR A 63 6.90 8.68 6.24
CA TYR A 63 5.82 9.19 5.41
C TYR A 63 5.16 8.09 4.58
N ASP A 64 5.97 7.26 3.92
CA ASP A 64 5.49 6.11 3.15
C ASP A 64 4.73 5.11 4.02
N ALA A 65 5.26 4.79 5.21
CA ALA A 65 4.59 3.89 6.14
C ALA A 65 3.23 4.44 6.62
N VAL A 66 3.16 5.72 6.98
CA VAL A 66 1.91 6.37 7.41
C VAL A 66 0.90 6.41 6.26
N ASN A 67 1.32 6.71 5.04
CA ASN A 67 0.42 6.74 3.90
C ASN A 67 -0.09 5.35 3.53
N GLN A 68 0.76 4.33 3.57
CA GLN A 68 0.32 2.96 3.34
C GLN A 68 -0.74 2.56 4.39
N GLU A 69 -0.50 2.85 5.67
CA GLU A 69 -1.48 2.56 6.72
C GLU A 69 -2.78 3.37 6.53
N LEU A 70 -2.67 4.63 6.09
CA LEU A 70 -3.81 5.50 5.79
C LEU A 70 -4.68 4.91 4.68
N GLU A 71 -4.08 4.44 3.58
CA GLU A 71 -4.80 3.79 2.46
C GLU A 71 -5.50 2.51 2.91
N GLU A 72 -4.80 1.66 3.68
CA GLU A 72 -5.37 0.43 4.22
C GLU A 72 -6.56 0.69 5.15
N VAL A 73 -6.46 1.68 6.05
CA VAL A 73 -7.54 2.08 6.95
C VAL A 73 -8.70 2.70 6.15
N ALA A 74 -8.42 3.53 5.16
CA ALA A 74 -9.45 4.14 4.31
C ALA A 74 -10.28 3.07 3.59
N LEU A 75 -9.61 2.04 3.04
CA LEU A 75 -10.28 0.91 2.42
C LEU A 75 -11.14 0.13 3.43
N ARG A 76 -10.61 -0.13 4.65
CA ARG A 76 -11.41 -0.80 5.70
C ARG A 76 -12.65 0.00 6.07
N VAL A 77 -12.52 1.32 6.25
CA VAL A 77 -13.66 2.22 6.53
C VAL A 77 -14.72 2.12 5.45
N PHE A 78 -14.31 2.09 4.18
CA PHE A 78 -15.24 1.91 3.04
C PHE A 78 -15.95 0.54 3.10
N GLN A 79 -15.19 -0.55 3.30
CA GLN A 79 -15.76 -1.90 3.42
C GLN A 79 -16.72 -2.03 4.62
N PHE A 80 -16.41 -1.38 5.74
CA PHE A 80 -17.32 -1.32 6.88
C PHE A 80 -18.64 -0.65 6.53
N ARG A 81 -18.60 0.44 5.76
CA ARG A 81 -19.80 1.13 5.30
C ARG A 81 -20.68 0.23 4.44
N GLU A 82 -20.09 -0.46 3.47
CA GLU A 82 -20.83 -1.43 2.65
C GLU A 82 -21.49 -2.52 3.51
N ARG A 83 -20.74 -3.10 4.46
CA ARG A 83 -21.28 -4.10 5.39
C ARG A 83 -22.40 -3.57 6.29
N ILE A 84 -22.32 -2.31 6.70
CA ILE A 84 -23.37 -1.63 7.49
C ILE A 84 -24.63 -1.48 6.63
N ASP A 85 -24.47 -1.01 5.39
CA ASP A 85 -25.58 -0.79 4.46
C ASP A 85 -26.28 -2.12 4.14
N ASP A 86 -25.52 -3.16 3.79
CA ASP A 86 -26.03 -4.50 3.51
C ASP A 86 -26.80 -5.08 4.71
N LYS A 87 -26.23 -5.03 5.92
CA LYS A 87 -26.89 -5.55 7.11
C LYS A 87 -28.12 -4.74 7.49
N THR A 88 -28.10 -3.43 7.27
CA THR A 88 -29.26 -2.57 7.51
C THR A 88 -30.39 -2.94 6.55
N ALA A 89 -30.08 -3.24 5.28
CA ALA A 89 -31.06 -3.72 4.30
C ALA A 89 -31.65 -5.08 4.70
N VAL A 90 -30.83 -6.05 5.08
CA VAL A 90 -31.31 -7.37 5.55
C VAL A 90 -32.19 -7.24 6.80
N ILE A 91 -31.82 -6.39 7.75
CA ILE A 91 -32.63 -6.11 8.94
C ILE A 91 -33.98 -5.50 8.56
N ALA A 92 -34.00 -4.58 7.59
CA ALA A 92 -35.24 -3.98 7.11
C ALA A 92 -36.15 -5.01 6.44
N GLU A 93 -35.60 -5.87 5.59
CA GLU A 93 -36.35 -6.95 4.93
C GLU A 93 -36.98 -7.93 5.93
N ILE A 94 -36.21 -8.41 6.90
CA ILE A 94 -36.73 -9.32 7.95
C ILE A 94 -37.82 -8.62 8.75
N ARG A 95 -37.62 -7.35 9.10
CA ARG A 95 -38.60 -6.56 9.84
C ARG A 95 -39.90 -6.40 9.05
N ASP A 96 -39.81 -6.07 7.76
CA ASP A 96 -40.98 -5.84 6.92
C ASP A 96 -41.76 -7.16 6.72
N ASN A 97 -41.07 -8.29 6.51
CA ASN A 97 -41.70 -9.63 6.46
C ASN A 97 -42.45 -9.99 7.76
N VAL A 98 -41.85 -9.68 8.92
CA VAL A 98 -42.49 -9.92 10.23
C VAL A 98 -43.74 -9.04 10.40
N MET A 99 -43.70 -7.79 9.93
CA MET A 99 -44.84 -6.87 9.99
C MET A 99 -45.97 -7.29 9.04
N ASP A 100 -45.65 -7.67 7.81
CA ASP A 100 -46.63 -8.14 6.82
C ASP A 100 -47.39 -9.36 7.33
N ARG A 101 -46.69 -10.29 7.98
CA ARG A 101 -47.29 -11.49 8.57
C ARG A 101 -48.17 -11.18 9.78
N ALA A 102 -47.76 -10.22 10.62
CA ALA A 102 -48.59 -9.74 11.73
C ALA A 102 -49.88 -9.06 11.21
N VAL A 103 -49.80 -8.29 10.12
CA VAL A 103 -50.97 -7.68 9.47
C VAL A 103 -51.88 -8.74 8.84
N GLU A 104 -51.32 -9.72 8.14
CA GLU A 104 -52.10 -10.82 7.55
C GLU A 104 -52.89 -11.59 8.62
N MET A 105 -52.25 -11.88 9.76
CA MET A 105 -52.88 -12.52 10.90
C MET A 105 -54.03 -11.69 11.50
N TYR A 106 -53.86 -10.37 11.60
CA TYR A 106 -54.93 -9.46 12.02
C TYR A 106 -56.12 -9.48 11.06
N MET A 107 -55.85 -9.41 9.75
CA MET A 107 -56.89 -9.35 8.71
C MET A 107 -57.65 -10.66 8.54
N ASN A 108 -57.00 -11.81 8.74
CA ASN A 108 -57.60 -13.13 8.57
C ASN A 108 -58.34 -13.65 9.82
N GLY A 109 -58.52 -12.83 10.86
CA GLY A 109 -59.46 -13.09 11.96
C GLY A 109 -58.94 -13.96 13.10
N GLY A 110 -57.65 -13.91 13.42
CA GLY A 110 -57.08 -14.64 14.56
C GLY A 110 -57.39 -14.02 15.93
N SER A 111 -58.53 -14.38 16.54
CA SER A 111 -58.86 -14.26 18.00
C SER A 111 -58.88 -12.84 18.64
N PRO A 112 -59.64 -12.59 19.74
CA PRO A 112 -59.90 -11.25 20.27
C PRO A 112 -58.78 -10.72 21.20
N GLY A 113 -57.54 -10.64 20.70
CA GLY A 113 -56.36 -10.12 21.43
C GLY A 113 -55.59 -9.01 20.69
N THR A 114 -56.12 -8.53 19.57
CA THR A 114 -55.42 -7.72 18.56
C THR A 114 -55.12 -6.25 18.93
N GLU A 115 -55.59 -5.76 20.08
CA GLU A 115 -55.41 -4.36 20.48
C GLU A 115 -53.98 -4.04 20.92
N ALA A 116 -53.20 -5.02 21.41
CA ALA A 116 -51.85 -4.78 21.93
C ALA A 116 -50.79 -4.48 20.86
N VAL A 117 -50.98 -4.97 19.62
CA VAL A 117 -50.04 -4.75 18.50
C VAL A 117 -50.14 -3.31 17.96
N LEU A 118 -51.31 -2.67 18.09
CA LEU A 118 -51.57 -1.31 17.57
C LEU A 118 -50.94 -0.18 18.41
N PHE A 119 -50.60 -0.43 19.68
CA PHE A 119 -49.99 0.58 20.57
C PHE A 119 -48.47 0.48 20.69
N ALA A 120 -47.87 -0.51 20.03
CA ALA A 120 -46.43 -0.68 20.06
C ALA A 120 -45.74 0.41 19.22
N THR A 121 -45.09 1.36 19.88
CA THR A 121 -44.30 2.42 19.22
C THR A 121 -42.99 1.92 18.61
N SER A 122 -42.67 0.62 18.74
CA SER A 122 -41.52 -0.03 18.15
C SER A 122 -41.80 -1.51 17.85
N VAL A 123 -41.12 -2.07 16.86
CA VAL A 123 -41.21 -3.51 16.54
C VAL A 123 -40.85 -4.37 17.75
N ASP A 124 -39.85 -3.98 18.53
CA ASP A 124 -39.50 -4.71 19.77
C ASP A 124 -40.65 -4.69 20.80
N ALA A 125 -41.43 -3.60 20.88
CA ALA A 125 -42.62 -3.55 21.74
C ALA A 125 -43.78 -4.41 21.21
N ALA A 126 -43.96 -4.48 19.89
CA ALA A 126 -44.99 -5.32 19.25
C ALA A 126 -44.68 -6.81 19.45
N LEU A 127 -43.39 -7.18 19.34
CA LEU A 127 -42.88 -8.55 19.46
C LEU A 127 -42.91 -9.10 20.90
N THR A 128 -42.89 -8.23 21.90
CA THR A 128 -42.97 -8.63 23.33
C THR A 128 -44.39 -8.71 23.88
N GLY A 129 -45.41 -8.40 23.09
CA GLY A 129 -46.80 -8.48 23.51
C GLY A 129 -47.22 -9.93 23.81
N GLN A 130 -47.89 -10.16 24.94
CA GLN A 130 -48.40 -11.48 25.33
C GLN A 130 -49.29 -12.11 24.25
N GLU A 131 -50.00 -11.29 23.47
CA GLU A 131 -50.85 -11.76 22.38
C GLU A 131 -50.16 -11.93 21.04
N PHE A 132 -48.94 -11.42 20.86
CA PHE A 132 -48.12 -11.81 19.71
C PHE A 132 -47.57 -13.23 19.94
N LEU A 133 -47.16 -13.55 21.17
CA LEU A 133 -46.63 -14.85 21.57
C LEU A 133 -47.67 -16.00 21.52
N SER A 134 -48.97 -15.70 21.62
CA SER A 134 -50.03 -16.73 21.63
C SER A 134 -50.34 -17.31 20.23
N VAL A 135 -49.89 -16.64 19.18
CA VAL A 135 -50.22 -16.98 17.79
C VAL A 135 -48.99 -17.12 16.87
N VAL A 136 -47.80 -16.86 17.41
CA VAL A 136 -46.51 -16.93 16.70
C VAL A 136 -46.14 -18.37 16.28
N THR A 137 -45.59 -18.56 15.08
CA THR A 137 -45.06 -19.86 14.64
C THR A 137 -43.58 -20.04 15.03
N ALA A 138 -43.06 -21.26 15.00
CA ALA A 138 -41.63 -21.52 15.25
C ALA A 138 -40.69 -20.79 14.27
N GLU A 139 -41.16 -20.55 13.04
CA GLU A 139 -40.44 -19.79 12.01
C GLU A 139 -40.37 -18.29 12.34
N ASP A 140 -41.44 -17.74 12.91
CA ASP A 140 -41.49 -16.35 13.36
C ASP A 140 -40.55 -16.12 14.55
N ILE A 141 -40.51 -17.05 15.52
CA ILE A 141 -39.55 -17.00 16.64
C ILE A 141 -38.11 -17.03 16.13
N SER A 142 -37.81 -17.91 15.17
CA SER A 142 -36.47 -17.98 14.56
C SER A 142 -36.08 -16.67 13.88
N SER A 143 -37.02 -16.03 13.16
CA SER A 143 -36.80 -14.76 12.48
C SER A 143 -36.54 -13.61 13.46
N ILE A 144 -37.20 -13.61 14.62
CA ILE A 144 -37.00 -12.62 15.69
C ILE A 144 -35.64 -12.80 16.37
N ASP A 145 -35.25 -14.05 16.66
CA ASP A 145 -33.93 -14.35 17.23
C ASP A 145 -32.81 -13.94 16.25
N GLN A 146 -32.99 -14.22 14.96
CA GLN A 146 -32.11 -13.77 13.89
C GLN A 146 -32.03 -12.24 13.83
N LEU A 147 -33.16 -11.54 13.90
CA LEU A 147 -33.20 -10.07 13.93
C LEU A 147 -32.42 -9.51 15.13
N GLY A 148 -32.61 -10.08 16.32
CA GLY A 148 -31.87 -9.69 17.52
C GLY A 148 -30.37 -9.91 17.37
N ALA A 149 -29.96 -11.04 16.79
CA ALA A 149 -28.55 -11.32 16.51
C ALA A 149 -27.95 -10.35 15.46
N LEU A 150 -28.69 -10.07 14.39
CA LEU A 150 -28.27 -9.15 13.33
C LEU A 150 -28.14 -7.71 13.85
N LYS A 151 -29.08 -7.23 14.69
CA LYS A 151 -28.99 -5.91 15.34
C LYS A 151 -27.74 -5.81 16.21
N ARG A 152 -27.45 -6.82 17.04
CA ARG A 152 -26.23 -6.84 17.87
C ARG A 152 -24.95 -6.84 17.04
N ASP A 153 -24.94 -7.58 15.94
CA ASP A 153 -23.80 -7.62 15.03
C ASP A 153 -23.62 -6.29 14.28
N LEU A 154 -24.72 -5.66 13.84
CA LEU A 154 -24.69 -4.33 13.24
C LEU A 154 -24.12 -3.29 14.19
N GLU A 155 -24.54 -3.28 15.45
CA GLU A 155 -23.99 -2.36 16.46
C GLU A 155 -22.49 -2.60 16.70
N ARG A 156 -22.04 -3.86 16.73
CA ARG A 156 -20.60 -4.17 16.80
C ARG A 156 -19.85 -3.58 15.60
N ILE A 157 -20.35 -3.81 14.39
CA ILE A 157 -19.74 -3.32 13.15
C ILE A 157 -19.73 -1.79 13.11
N ARG A 158 -20.78 -1.12 13.60
CA ARG A 158 -20.82 0.35 13.73
C ARG A 158 -19.77 0.87 14.69
N ASN A 159 -19.57 0.21 15.83
CA ASN A 159 -18.54 0.58 16.79
C ASN A 159 -17.14 0.41 16.21
N ASP A 160 -16.88 -0.72 15.52
CA ASP A 160 -15.61 -0.97 14.85
C ASP A 160 -15.35 0.06 13.73
N TRP A 161 -16.39 0.40 12.95
CA TRP A 161 -16.32 1.46 11.94
C TRP A 161 -15.97 2.82 12.53
N GLN A 162 -16.59 3.21 13.65
CA GLN A 162 -16.27 4.47 14.35
C GLN A 162 -14.82 4.49 14.84
N ALA A 163 -14.31 3.36 15.36
CA ALA A 163 -12.92 3.24 15.78
C ALA A 163 -11.95 3.42 14.60
N GLU A 164 -12.21 2.77 13.46
CA GLU A 164 -11.40 2.94 12.25
C GLU A 164 -11.52 4.35 11.65
N GLN A 165 -12.68 5.01 11.75
CA GLN A 165 -12.85 6.40 11.32
C GLN A 165 -12.02 7.37 12.17
N ALA A 166 -11.96 7.13 13.49
CA ALA A 166 -11.10 7.89 14.39
C ALA A 166 -9.61 7.65 14.06
N ARG A 167 -9.24 6.40 13.77
CA ARG A 167 -7.88 6.04 13.32
C ARG A 167 -7.53 6.71 12.00
N LEU A 168 -8.44 6.72 11.02
CA LEU A 168 -8.25 7.39 9.73
C LEU A 168 -7.95 8.89 9.92
N THR A 169 -8.71 9.53 10.81
CA THR A 169 -8.51 10.96 11.14
C THR A 169 -7.18 11.21 11.84
N ALA A 170 -6.76 10.30 12.73
CA ALA A 170 -5.46 10.38 13.39
C ALA A 170 -4.30 10.20 12.39
N LEU A 171 -4.38 9.20 11.51
CA LEU A 171 -3.39 8.96 10.46
C LEU A 171 -3.33 10.12 9.47
N GLY A 172 -4.46 10.71 9.09
CA GLY A 172 -4.47 11.89 8.22
C GLY A 172 -3.71 13.08 8.83
N ARG A 173 -3.81 13.28 10.15
CA ARG A 173 -2.99 14.29 10.86
C ARG A 173 -1.51 13.92 10.90
N GLN A 174 -1.19 12.64 11.09
CA GLN A 174 0.21 12.17 11.06
C GLN A 174 0.83 12.34 9.67
N ALA A 175 0.09 12.02 8.61
CA ALA A 175 0.54 12.21 7.22
C ALA A 175 0.80 13.68 6.91
N ALA A 176 -0.08 14.58 7.36
CA ALA A 176 0.12 16.03 7.21
C ALA A 176 1.35 16.52 7.99
N ALA A 177 1.56 16.04 9.21
CA ALA A 177 2.73 16.38 10.01
C ALA A 177 4.03 15.85 9.39
N ALA A 178 4.02 14.63 8.85
CA ALA A 178 5.16 14.04 8.15
C ALA A 178 5.50 14.83 6.87
N ALA A 179 4.50 15.29 6.11
CA ALA A 179 4.71 16.15 4.95
C ALA A 179 5.36 17.50 5.33
N GLU A 180 4.91 18.13 6.41
CA GLU A 180 5.52 19.38 6.92
C GLU A 180 6.96 19.15 7.37
N GLN A 181 7.23 18.03 8.06
CA GLN A 181 8.58 17.65 8.46
C GLN A 181 9.49 17.47 7.25
N MET A 182 9.01 16.86 6.16
CA MET A 182 9.77 16.76 4.91
C MET A 182 10.08 18.13 4.32
N ASN A 183 9.13 19.07 4.30
CA ASN A 183 9.37 20.43 3.82
C ASN A 183 10.48 21.14 4.63
N SER A 184 10.42 21.05 5.96
CA SER A 184 11.47 21.60 6.83
C SER A 184 12.84 20.97 6.57
N ILE A 185 12.90 19.65 6.36
CA ILE A 185 14.17 18.97 6.03
C ILE A 185 14.70 19.42 4.65
N MET A 186 13.82 19.65 3.66
CA MET A 186 14.24 20.17 2.36
C MET A 186 14.83 21.59 2.47
N GLU A 187 14.24 22.45 3.30
CA GLU A 187 14.78 23.78 3.59
C GLU A 187 16.15 23.70 4.28
N ASP A 188 16.30 22.83 5.29
CA ASP A 188 17.58 22.55 5.96
C ASP A 188 18.65 22.10 4.96
N GLN A 189 18.31 21.18 4.05
CA GLN A 189 19.22 20.69 3.02
C GLN A 189 19.61 21.81 2.05
N ALA A 190 18.65 22.63 1.62
CA ALA A 190 18.91 23.75 0.73
C ALA A 190 19.87 24.75 1.37
N ALA A 191 19.62 25.13 2.63
CA ALA A 191 20.47 26.02 3.41
C ALA A 191 21.89 25.45 3.58
N ALA A 192 22.02 24.20 4.03
CA ALA A 192 23.33 23.55 4.21
C ALA A 192 24.09 23.40 2.88
N SER A 193 23.38 23.16 1.77
CA SER A 193 23.99 23.05 0.44
C SER A 193 24.52 24.39 -0.10
N ALA A 194 23.86 25.51 0.23
CA ALA A 194 24.29 26.85 -0.16
C ALA A 194 25.61 27.24 0.50
N GLU A 195 25.84 26.78 1.73
CA GLU A 195 27.05 27.03 2.51
C GLU A 195 28.27 26.19 2.08
N LEU A 196 28.09 25.18 1.23
CA LEU A 196 29.21 24.36 0.75
C LEU A 196 30.14 25.15 -0.18
N SER A 197 31.44 24.86 -0.14
CA SER A 197 32.38 25.41 -1.11
C SER A 197 32.10 24.88 -2.53
N ALA A 198 32.45 25.64 -3.57
CA ALA A 198 32.27 25.20 -4.96
C ALA A 198 32.99 23.87 -5.27
N LYS A 199 34.19 23.67 -4.68
CA LYS A 199 34.96 22.43 -4.77
C LYS A 199 34.22 21.28 -4.09
N CYS A 200 33.74 21.50 -2.87
CA CYS A 200 32.98 20.49 -2.12
C CYS A 200 31.69 20.09 -2.86
N ARG A 201 30.90 21.05 -3.37
CA ARG A 201 29.68 20.77 -4.15
C ARG A 201 29.95 19.86 -5.35
N LYS A 202 31.03 20.13 -6.10
CA LYS A 202 31.39 19.35 -7.30
C LYS A 202 31.77 17.91 -6.96
N ILE A 203 32.57 17.71 -5.90
CA ILE A 203 33.01 16.37 -5.48
C ILE A 203 31.86 15.61 -4.82
N ASP A 204 31.04 16.26 -4.00
CA ASP A 204 29.84 15.66 -3.39
C ASP A 204 28.83 15.17 -4.44
N LEU A 205 28.61 15.93 -5.51
CA LEU A 205 27.74 15.50 -6.62
C LEU A 205 28.27 14.23 -7.29
N LYS A 206 29.57 14.18 -7.61
CA LYS A 206 30.21 13.00 -8.21
C LYS A 206 30.11 11.78 -7.31
N TYR A 207 30.47 11.95 -6.04
CA TYR A 207 30.37 10.91 -5.02
C TYR A 207 28.95 10.32 -4.94
N ARG A 208 27.92 11.17 -4.95
CA ARG A 208 26.53 10.71 -4.93
C ARG A 208 26.10 9.99 -6.20
N GLN A 209 26.50 10.47 -7.37
CA GLN A 209 26.21 9.79 -8.63
C GLN A 209 26.79 8.38 -8.66
N GLU A 210 27.99 8.19 -8.13
CA GLU A 210 28.63 6.89 -8.03
C GLU A 210 27.94 5.99 -7.02
N GLN A 211 27.58 6.51 -5.84
CA GLN A 211 26.77 5.76 -4.86
C GLN A 211 25.43 5.33 -5.45
N ALA A 212 24.73 6.21 -6.16
CA ALA A 212 23.46 5.89 -6.80
C ALA A 212 23.62 4.80 -7.88
N ARG A 213 24.67 4.89 -8.70
CA ARG A 213 25.00 3.83 -9.68
C ARG A 213 25.32 2.50 -8.99
N ALA A 214 26.12 2.52 -7.93
CA ALA A 214 26.46 1.32 -7.17
C ALA A 214 25.21 0.68 -6.52
N ALA A 215 24.33 1.49 -5.93
CA ALA A 215 23.07 1.05 -5.36
C ALA A 215 22.13 0.46 -6.43
N ALA A 216 22.02 1.11 -7.59
CA ALA A 216 21.21 0.62 -8.72
C ALA A 216 21.74 -0.72 -9.25
N LEU A 217 23.06 -0.87 -9.39
CA LEU A 217 23.69 -2.14 -9.79
C LEU A 217 23.49 -3.24 -8.74
N ALA A 218 23.58 -2.90 -7.45
CA ALA A 218 23.31 -3.84 -6.36
C ALA A 218 21.83 -4.29 -6.34
N ALA A 219 20.89 -3.37 -6.56
CA ALA A 219 19.47 -3.66 -6.68
C ALA A 219 19.17 -4.52 -7.93
N ALA A 220 19.79 -4.21 -9.07
CA ALA A 220 19.67 -5.00 -10.29
C ALA A 220 20.23 -6.42 -10.12
N ARG A 221 21.36 -6.57 -9.42
CA ARG A 221 21.91 -7.90 -9.07
C ARG A 221 20.99 -8.67 -8.14
N ARG A 222 20.36 -8.03 -7.15
CA ARG A 222 19.36 -8.68 -6.28
C ARG A 222 18.13 -9.15 -7.05
N LYS A 223 17.65 -8.36 -8.01
CA LYS A 223 16.53 -8.74 -8.88
C LYS A 223 16.92 -9.81 -9.92
N GLY A 224 18.14 -9.76 -10.46
CA GLY A 224 18.66 -10.73 -11.42
C GLY A 224 19.07 -12.08 -10.81
N ALA A 225 19.54 -12.10 -9.55
CA ALA A 225 19.85 -13.32 -8.82
C ALA A 225 18.60 -14.15 -8.46
N ALA A 226 17.41 -13.53 -8.44
CA ALA A 226 16.13 -14.22 -8.27
C ALA A 226 15.52 -14.71 -9.61
N GLY A 227 16.15 -14.39 -10.75
CA GLY A 227 15.73 -14.79 -12.09
C GLY A 227 16.51 -15.98 -12.66
N GLY A 228 17.18 -16.77 -11.80
CA GLY A 228 17.76 -18.04 -12.20
C GLY A 228 16.65 -19.00 -12.61
N VAL A 229 16.56 -19.29 -13.91
CA VAL A 229 15.71 -20.34 -14.48
C VAL A 229 15.92 -21.61 -13.63
N PRO A 230 14.86 -22.26 -13.11
CA PRO A 230 15.03 -23.46 -12.31
C PRO A 230 15.79 -24.51 -13.13
N ALA A 231 16.64 -25.33 -12.50
CA ALA A 231 17.42 -26.37 -13.16
C ALA A 231 16.57 -27.37 -13.98
N SER A 232 15.24 -27.34 -13.83
CA SER A 232 14.26 -28.09 -14.62
C SER A 232 13.91 -27.47 -15.99
N ALA A 233 14.23 -26.20 -16.25
CA ALA A 233 13.88 -25.50 -17.50
C ALA A 233 15.07 -25.33 -18.48
N THR A 234 16.26 -25.81 -18.15
CA THR A 234 17.35 -26.02 -19.11
C THR A 234 18.00 -27.40 -18.90
N PRO A 235 17.41 -28.49 -19.42
CA PRO A 235 18.09 -29.78 -19.47
C PRO A 235 19.27 -29.65 -20.45
N GLY A 236 20.49 -29.47 -19.93
CA GLY A 236 21.73 -29.53 -20.72
C GLY A 236 22.64 -28.31 -20.70
N PHE A 237 22.32 -27.23 -19.97
CA PHE A 237 23.27 -26.12 -19.83
C PHE A 237 24.21 -26.37 -18.65
N ILE A 238 25.35 -27.00 -18.93
CA ILE A 238 26.49 -27.10 -18.01
C ILE A 238 27.12 -25.72 -17.95
N CYS A 239 26.94 -25.01 -16.83
CA CYS A 239 27.80 -23.87 -16.52
C CYS A 239 29.22 -24.41 -16.24
N PRO A 240 30.25 -24.03 -17.01
CA PRO A 240 31.63 -24.32 -16.63
C PRO A 240 32.00 -23.43 -15.44
N MET A 241 32.61 -24.06 -14.45
CA MET A 241 33.16 -23.53 -13.20
C MET A 241 33.87 -22.18 -13.34
N ASP A 242 33.69 -21.34 -12.32
CA ASP A 242 34.76 -20.99 -11.36
C ASP A 242 34.15 -20.88 -9.95
#